data_AF-A0A934KIA8-F1
#
_entry.id   AF-A0A934KIA8-F1
#
_cell.length_a   1.000
_cell.length_b   1.000
_cell.length_c   1.000
_cell.angle_alpha   90.00
_cell.angle_beta   90.00
_cell.angle_gamma   90.00
#
_symmetry.space_group_name_H-M   'P 1'
#
loop_
_entity.id
_entity.type
_entity.pdbx_description
1 polymer ?
#
loop_
_entity_poly.entity_id
_entity_poly.type
_entity_poly.pdbx_seq_one_letter_code
_entity_poly.pdbx_strand_id
1 'polypeptide(L)'
;MGDVNSYRQKRDFQATVEPAGERQARLTPSQGRLSFVVQEHHARRLHWDFRLERDGVLVSWAVPRGIPQDPKRNHLAVHVEDHPLEYGGFEGEIPAGNYGAGHVSVWDRGTYESHKWELEAKKKEVMITLHGQRIEGRYVLFQTDGKNWMMHRMDPPQKAGFEAAPEQVRPMLAKLAAGLPTPEEAWAYEFKWDGIRAVAFIDGGRLRLITRNQEDVTARYPELRALAEAQGGRTMVLDGEVVALGENGAPSFERLQQRMGLTAPAQIRRKQAEVPVAFLIFDLLYLDGENLLARTYQERRGRLQELQLAGATWQVPEHQVGGGGTMLEASSRLGLEGVMAKKLDSAYDQGKRSGAWLKIKNHWRQELVIGGWMPGEGRRAGSIGSLLVGYWEGENFVYAGKVGTGFTDKTLDQLQALLEPLASGTSPFAAGKPPRAVRFVEPVLVAEFEFAEWTTGGQLRAPSFKGLRQDKDPKTVVRERPAR
;
A
#
# COMPACT_ATOMS: atom_id res chain seq x y z
N MET A 1 36.88 -26.19 -15.88
CA MET A 1 36.87 -24.71 -15.84
C MET A 1 35.52 -24.29 -16.36
N GLY A 2 34.79 -23.46 -15.62
CA GLY A 2 33.50 -22.95 -16.06
C GLY A 2 33.62 -22.08 -17.32
N ASP A 3 32.52 -21.93 -18.06
CA ASP A 3 32.48 -21.22 -19.33
C ASP A 3 31.74 -19.87 -19.21
N VAL A 4 32.44 -18.77 -19.51
CA VAL A 4 31.89 -17.41 -19.53
C VAL A 4 31.57 -16.89 -20.95
N ASN A 5 31.57 -17.75 -21.97
CA ASN A 5 31.32 -17.35 -23.35
C ASN A 5 29.92 -16.76 -23.54
N SER A 6 28.89 -17.39 -22.95
CA SER A 6 27.51 -16.86 -22.97
C SER A 6 27.43 -15.49 -22.30
N TYR A 7 28.21 -15.26 -21.24
CA TYR A 7 28.33 -13.94 -20.62
C TYR A 7 28.91 -12.92 -21.59
N ARG A 8 30.07 -13.21 -22.19
CA ARG A 8 30.74 -12.31 -23.13
C ARG A 8 29.92 -11.99 -24.37
N GLN A 9 29.18 -12.97 -24.91
CA GLN A 9 28.33 -12.77 -26.10
C GLN A 9 27.16 -11.82 -25.86
N LYS A 10 26.73 -11.65 -24.61
CA LYS A 10 25.61 -10.77 -24.24
C LYS A 10 26.03 -9.34 -23.90
N ARG A 11 27.33 -9.04 -23.79
CA ARG A 11 27.84 -7.72 -23.39
C ARG A 11 28.55 -7.05 -24.55
N ASP A 12 28.39 -5.73 -24.62
CA ASP A 12 29.25 -4.86 -25.39
C ASP A 12 30.20 -4.14 -24.43
N PHE A 13 31.43 -4.67 -24.28
CA PHE A 13 32.44 -4.12 -23.37
C PHE A 13 33.00 -2.75 -23.79
N GLN A 14 32.58 -2.21 -24.95
CA GLN A 14 32.84 -0.80 -25.29
C GLN A 14 31.76 0.14 -24.73
N ALA A 15 30.58 -0.41 -24.41
CA ALA A 15 29.41 0.34 -23.96
C ALA A 15 28.99 0.03 -22.50
N THR A 16 29.61 -0.96 -21.86
CA THR A 16 29.39 -1.30 -20.44
C THR A 16 30.66 -1.13 -19.61
N VAL A 17 30.49 -0.89 -18.31
CA VAL A 17 31.58 -0.84 -17.31
C VAL A 17 31.79 -2.19 -16.62
N GLU A 18 31.05 -3.22 -17.03
CA GLU A 18 31.19 -4.58 -16.50
C GLU A 18 32.55 -5.21 -16.87
N PRO A 19 33.12 -6.07 -15.99
CA PRO A 19 34.40 -6.72 -16.26
C PRO A 19 34.31 -7.81 -17.35
N ALA A 20 35.21 -7.77 -18.33
CA ALA A 20 35.31 -8.77 -19.40
C ALA A 20 35.80 -10.17 -18.93
N GLY A 21 36.33 -10.26 -17.69
CA GLY A 21 36.84 -11.50 -17.13
C GLY A 21 38.16 -11.94 -17.75
N GLU A 22 39.06 -10.99 -18.01
CA GLU A 22 40.34 -11.25 -18.69
C GLU A 22 41.43 -11.76 -17.73
N ARG A 23 41.35 -11.45 -16.42
CA ARG A 23 42.25 -12.05 -15.42
C ARG A 23 41.55 -13.24 -14.77
N GLN A 24 42.32 -14.28 -14.48
CA GLN A 24 41.93 -15.27 -13.46
C GLN A 24 42.02 -14.61 -12.08
N ALA A 25 41.10 -13.69 -11.79
CA ALA A 25 40.91 -13.21 -10.43
C ALA A 25 40.37 -14.37 -9.60
N ARG A 26 41.08 -14.77 -8.55
CA ARG A 26 40.47 -15.56 -7.48
C ARG A 26 39.83 -14.56 -6.52
N LEU A 27 38.54 -14.72 -6.25
CA LEU A 27 37.99 -14.16 -5.01
C LEU A 27 38.78 -14.85 -3.89
N THR A 28 39.52 -14.09 -3.07
CA THR A 28 40.46 -14.68 -2.10
C THR A 28 39.72 -15.66 -1.18
N PRO A 29 39.96 -16.98 -1.29
CA PRO A 29 39.28 -17.95 -0.45
C PRO A 29 39.90 -17.89 0.95
N SER A 30 39.11 -17.61 1.98
CA SER A 30 39.56 -17.82 3.35
C SER A 30 39.30 -19.28 3.73
N GLN A 31 40.35 -20.01 4.12
CA GLN A 31 40.23 -21.32 4.79
C GLN A 31 39.57 -22.45 3.99
N GLY A 32 39.79 -22.54 2.67
CA GLY A 32 39.32 -23.67 1.87
C GLY A 32 37.81 -23.71 1.57
N ARG A 33 37.07 -22.64 1.92
CA ARG A 33 35.67 -22.43 1.51
C ARG A 33 35.60 -21.62 0.22
N LEU A 34 34.58 -21.89 -0.60
CA LEU A 34 34.30 -21.14 -1.83
C LEU A 34 33.58 -19.83 -1.48
N SER A 35 33.74 -18.79 -2.30
CA SER A 35 33.08 -17.50 -2.05
C SER A 35 31.67 -17.45 -2.64
N PHE A 36 30.84 -16.57 -2.08
CA PHE A 36 29.57 -16.19 -2.70
C PHE A 36 29.39 -14.67 -2.64
N VAL A 37 28.55 -14.17 -3.53
CA VAL A 37 28.08 -12.79 -3.50
C VAL A 37 26.60 -12.74 -3.82
N VAL A 38 25.92 -11.77 -3.21
CA VAL A 38 24.56 -11.38 -3.56
C VAL A 38 24.60 -9.93 -3.98
N GLN A 39 24.22 -9.63 -5.22
CA GLN A 39 24.14 -8.27 -5.73
C GLN A 39 22.67 -7.84 -5.81
N GLU A 40 22.36 -6.66 -5.29
CA GLU A 40 21.07 -6.02 -5.51
C GLU A 40 21.10 -5.27 -6.84
N HIS A 41 20.12 -5.57 -7.69
CA HIS A 41 20.12 -5.11 -9.08
C HIS A 41 18.81 -4.38 -9.40
N HIS A 42 18.90 -3.06 -9.52
CA HIS A 42 17.82 -2.15 -9.93
C HIS A 42 17.75 -2.07 -11.45
N ALA A 43 17.46 -3.21 -12.09
CA ALA A 43 17.19 -3.29 -13.53
C ALA A 43 15.76 -2.80 -13.83
N ARG A 44 15.15 -3.28 -14.93
CA ARG A 44 13.72 -3.08 -15.21
C ARG A 44 12.80 -3.47 -14.04
N ARG A 45 13.25 -4.41 -13.20
CA ARG A 45 12.63 -4.81 -11.94
C ARG A 45 13.74 -5.10 -10.94
N LEU A 46 13.53 -4.67 -9.70
CA LEU A 46 14.42 -5.02 -8.60
C LEU A 46 14.48 -6.55 -8.42
N HIS A 47 15.70 -7.07 -8.30
CA HIS A 47 16.00 -8.46 -7.97
C HIS A 47 17.38 -8.57 -7.32
N TRP A 48 17.71 -9.76 -6.82
CA TRP A 48 19.01 -10.07 -6.24
C TRP A 48 19.69 -11.16 -7.05
N ASP A 49 20.85 -10.84 -7.60
CA ASP A 49 21.70 -11.82 -8.26
C ASP A 49 22.49 -12.59 -7.21
N PHE A 50 22.10 -13.85 -7.01
CA PHE A 50 22.75 -14.80 -6.12
C PHE A 50 23.81 -15.60 -6.88
N ARG A 51 25.07 -15.51 -6.45
CA ARG A 51 26.20 -16.04 -7.20
C ARG A 51 27.14 -16.85 -6.32
N LEU A 52 27.50 -18.04 -6.78
CA LEU A 52 28.39 -18.97 -6.10
C LEU A 52 29.65 -19.19 -6.93
N GLU A 53 30.82 -19.00 -6.32
CA GLU A 53 32.10 -19.37 -6.95
C GLU A 53 32.18 -20.89 -7.13
N ARG A 54 32.31 -21.35 -8.37
CA ARG A 54 32.53 -22.76 -8.70
C ARG A 54 33.38 -22.89 -9.94
N ASP A 55 34.38 -23.77 -9.89
CA ASP A 55 35.20 -24.17 -11.06
C ASP A 55 35.79 -22.98 -11.87
N GLY A 56 36.06 -21.85 -11.20
CA GLY A 56 36.64 -20.65 -11.81
C GLY A 56 35.64 -19.63 -12.35
N VAL A 57 34.34 -19.80 -12.10
CA VAL A 57 33.27 -18.86 -12.50
C VAL A 57 32.29 -18.61 -11.36
N LEU A 58 31.38 -17.65 -11.56
CA LEU A 58 30.23 -17.38 -10.70
C LEU A 58 28.97 -18.00 -11.30
N VAL A 59 28.55 -19.15 -10.77
CA VAL A 59 27.26 -19.77 -11.13
C VAL A 59 26.15 -18.97 -10.49
N SER A 60 25.19 -18.53 -11.31
CA SER A 60 24.37 -17.37 -10.99
C SER A 60 22.86 -17.60 -11.15
N TRP A 61 22.10 -17.06 -10.20
CA TRP A 61 20.64 -17.03 -10.23
C TRP A 61 20.12 -15.63 -9.92
N ALA A 62 19.18 -15.14 -10.71
CA ALA A 62 18.40 -13.95 -10.37
C ALA A 62 17.24 -14.34 -9.45
N VAL A 63 17.17 -13.77 -8.25
CA VAL A 63 16.18 -14.08 -7.21
C VAL A 63 15.25 -12.87 -7.00
N PRO A 64 14.06 -12.83 -7.64
CA PRO A 64 13.27 -11.59 -7.74
C PRO A 64 12.56 -11.11 -6.46
N ARG A 65 12.67 -11.84 -5.35
CA ARG A 65 12.18 -11.45 -4.02
C ARG A 65 13.30 -11.48 -2.96
N GLY A 66 14.56 -11.54 -3.41
CA GLY A 66 15.70 -11.65 -2.50
C GLY A 66 15.87 -13.06 -1.93
N ILE A 67 16.85 -13.23 -1.05
CA ILE A 67 17.14 -14.53 -0.44
C ILE A 67 16.08 -14.84 0.63
N PRO A 68 15.46 -16.04 0.64
CA PRO A 68 14.36 -16.36 1.56
C PRO A 68 14.84 -16.42 3.02
N GLN A 69 14.16 -15.70 3.90
CA GLN A 69 14.38 -15.78 5.35
C GLN A 69 13.42 -16.73 6.06
N ASP A 70 12.19 -16.86 5.54
CA ASP A 70 11.16 -17.75 6.07
C ASP A 70 11.28 -19.14 5.40
N PRO A 71 11.61 -20.22 6.15
CA PRO A 71 11.70 -21.56 5.58
C PRO A 71 10.35 -22.08 5.05
N LYS A 72 9.22 -21.44 5.39
CA LYS A 72 7.90 -21.82 4.86
C LYS A 72 7.64 -21.28 3.46
N ARG A 73 8.49 -20.38 2.95
CA ARG A 73 8.30 -19.72 1.65
C ARG A 73 9.50 -19.91 0.75
N ASN A 74 9.24 -20.49 -0.42
CA ASN A 74 10.25 -20.65 -1.46
C ASN A 74 10.27 -19.42 -2.35
N HIS A 75 11.46 -18.96 -2.71
CA HIS A 75 11.64 -17.85 -3.63
C HIS A 75 12.01 -18.36 -5.02
N LEU A 76 11.42 -17.79 -6.08
CA LEU A 76 11.84 -18.06 -7.45
C LEU A 76 13.30 -17.67 -7.61
N ALA A 77 14.09 -18.57 -8.18
CA ALA A 77 15.46 -18.34 -8.61
C ALA A 77 15.53 -18.63 -10.11
N VAL A 78 15.93 -17.67 -10.92
CA VAL A 78 16.07 -17.85 -12.36
C VAL A 78 17.53 -18.07 -12.66
N HIS A 79 17.91 -19.27 -13.07
CA HIS A 79 19.29 -19.56 -13.46
C HIS A 79 19.66 -18.72 -14.70
N VAL A 80 20.72 -17.94 -14.59
CA VAL A 80 21.26 -17.09 -15.67
C VAL A 80 22.62 -17.62 -16.10
N GLU A 81 23.28 -16.97 -17.06
CA GLU A 81 24.62 -17.37 -17.48
C GLU A 81 25.64 -17.25 -16.34
N ASP A 82 26.72 -18.02 -16.43
CA ASP A 82 27.85 -17.92 -15.50
C ASP A 82 28.61 -16.61 -15.75
N HIS A 83 29.06 -15.99 -14.66
CA HIS A 83 29.78 -14.71 -14.72
C HIS A 83 31.26 -14.91 -14.38
N PRO A 84 32.16 -14.03 -14.86
CA PRO A 84 33.56 -14.07 -14.43
C PRO A 84 33.69 -13.74 -12.95
N LEU A 85 34.70 -14.29 -12.27
CA LEU A 85 34.92 -14.06 -10.83
C LEU A 85 35.09 -12.57 -10.48
N GLU A 86 35.70 -11.79 -11.39
CA GLU A 86 35.82 -10.33 -11.27
C GLU A 86 34.46 -9.63 -11.11
N TYR A 87 33.40 -10.16 -11.71
CA TYR A 87 32.05 -9.59 -11.64
C TYR A 87 31.50 -9.61 -10.21
N GLY A 88 31.99 -10.51 -9.35
CA GLY A 88 31.52 -10.60 -7.97
C GLY A 88 31.86 -9.37 -7.12
N GLY A 89 32.84 -8.57 -7.55
CA GLY A 89 33.17 -7.28 -6.92
C GLY A 89 32.55 -6.07 -7.61
N PHE A 90 31.78 -6.26 -8.69
CA PHE A 90 31.24 -5.17 -9.49
C PHE A 90 30.10 -4.44 -8.76
N GLU A 91 30.22 -3.11 -8.70
CA GLU A 91 29.19 -2.18 -8.24
C GLU A 91 29.21 -0.97 -9.19
N GLY A 92 28.05 -0.54 -9.69
CA GLY A 92 27.98 0.54 -10.66
C GLY A 92 26.69 0.57 -11.47
N GLU A 93 26.61 1.56 -12.37
CA GLU A 93 25.49 1.72 -13.30
C GLU A 93 25.80 1.04 -14.64
N ILE A 94 24.98 0.08 -15.04
CA ILE A 94 25.03 -0.52 -16.38
C ILE A 94 24.19 0.36 -17.32
N PRO A 95 24.79 1.01 -18.35
CA PRO A 95 24.08 2.02 -19.14
C PRO A 95 22.86 1.47 -19.90
N ALA A 96 21.84 2.31 -20.05
CA ALA A 96 20.63 1.96 -20.81
C ALA A 96 20.95 1.45 -22.23
N GLY A 97 20.24 0.41 -22.66
CA GLY A 97 20.47 -0.25 -23.94
C GLY A 97 21.37 -1.49 -23.85
N ASN A 98 22.16 -1.63 -22.78
CA ASN A 98 22.92 -2.84 -22.50
C ASN A 98 22.04 -3.95 -21.87
N TYR A 99 22.51 -5.19 -22.02
CA TYR A 99 21.90 -6.33 -21.33
C TYR A 99 22.08 -6.18 -19.82
N GLY A 100 20.97 -6.26 -19.07
CA GLY A 100 21.01 -6.04 -17.62
C GLY A 100 21.21 -4.58 -17.22
N ALA A 101 20.85 -3.61 -18.06
CA ALA A 101 20.92 -2.20 -17.70
C ALA A 101 20.21 -1.87 -16.37
N GLY A 102 20.86 -1.03 -15.57
CA GLY A 102 20.43 -0.62 -14.23
C GLY A 102 21.57 -0.54 -13.22
N HIS A 103 21.25 -0.14 -11.99
CA HIS A 103 22.21 -0.03 -10.91
C HIS A 103 22.46 -1.39 -10.25
N VAL A 104 23.74 -1.74 -10.04
CA VAL A 104 24.17 -2.94 -9.33
C VAL A 104 24.97 -2.53 -8.09
N SER A 105 24.65 -3.12 -6.95
CA SER A 105 25.42 -2.96 -5.70
C SER A 105 25.57 -4.30 -4.99
N VAL A 106 26.63 -4.49 -4.20
CA VAL A 106 26.80 -5.72 -3.43
C VAL A 106 25.97 -5.64 -2.15
N TRP A 107 24.95 -6.49 -2.08
CA TRP A 107 24.05 -6.58 -0.93
C TRP A 107 24.64 -7.42 0.19
N ASP A 108 25.25 -8.56 -0.13
CA ASP A 108 25.96 -9.41 0.83
C ASP A 108 27.09 -10.17 0.14
N ARG A 109 28.09 -10.59 0.92
CA ARG A 109 29.20 -11.41 0.44
C ARG A 109 29.75 -12.26 1.58
N GLY A 110 30.34 -13.39 1.23
CA GLY A 110 30.94 -14.26 2.23
C GLY A 110 31.50 -15.54 1.64
N THR A 111 31.49 -16.60 2.44
CA THR A 111 31.91 -17.94 2.02
C THR A 111 30.77 -18.93 2.15
N TYR A 112 30.87 -20.05 1.44
CA TYR A 112 29.88 -21.11 1.53
C TYR A 112 30.52 -22.50 1.55
N GLU A 113 29.78 -23.44 2.13
CA GLU A 113 30.07 -24.87 2.10
C GLU A 113 29.10 -25.55 1.14
N SER A 114 29.60 -26.44 0.30
CA SER A 114 28.80 -27.20 -0.68
C SER A 114 28.50 -28.59 -0.13
N HIS A 115 27.22 -28.91 0.05
CA HIS A 115 26.76 -30.24 0.49
C HIS A 115 26.28 -31.10 -0.67
N LYS A 116 25.68 -30.47 -1.69
CA LYS A 116 25.20 -31.13 -2.91
C LYS A 116 25.33 -30.19 -4.10
N TRP A 117 25.77 -30.70 -5.25
CA TRP A 117 25.96 -29.90 -6.46
C TRP A 117 25.62 -30.69 -7.73
N GLU A 118 24.38 -30.58 -8.20
CA GLU A 118 23.84 -31.32 -9.34
C GLU A 118 23.14 -30.36 -10.32
N LEU A 119 23.88 -29.74 -11.25
CA LEU A 119 23.32 -28.85 -12.29
C LEU A 119 22.92 -29.59 -13.58
N GLU A 120 23.50 -30.78 -13.81
CA GLU A 120 23.32 -31.57 -15.03
C GLU A 120 22.50 -32.85 -14.81
N ALA A 121 22.13 -33.14 -13.56
CA ALA A 121 21.33 -34.31 -13.23
C ALA A 121 19.89 -34.18 -13.72
N LYS A 122 19.18 -35.32 -13.80
CA LYS A 122 17.73 -35.34 -14.07
C LYS A 122 16.94 -34.55 -13.04
N LYS A 123 17.35 -34.63 -11.76
CA LYS A 123 16.85 -33.81 -10.67
C LYS A 123 17.94 -32.83 -10.28
N LYS A 124 17.79 -31.57 -10.69
CA LYS A 124 18.81 -30.56 -10.45
C LYS A 124 18.66 -29.94 -9.07
N GLU A 125 19.76 -29.91 -8.33
CA GLU A 125 19.77 -29.50 -6.93
C GLU A 125 21.15 -29.02 -6.48
N VAL A 126 21.20 -27.88 -5.80
CA VAL A 126 22.41 -27.32 -5.18
C VAL A 126 22.09 -27.04 -3.71
N MET A 127 22.76 -27.74 -2.81
CA MET A 127 22.59 -27.57 -1.36
C MET A 127 23.87 -27.02 -0.76
N ILE A 128 23.73 -25.93 -0.02
CA ILE A 128 24.84 -25.14 0.49
C ILE A 128 24.55 -24.62 1.90
N THR A 129 25.60 -24.29 2.64
CA THR A 129 25.51 -23.45 3.84
C THR A 129 26.26 -22.15 3.59
N LEU A 130 25.57 -21.02 3.76
CA LEU A 130 26.11 -19.68 3.56
C LEU A 130 26.65 -19.11 4.88
N HIS A 131 27.78 -18.43 4.80
CA HIS A 131 28.41 -17.66 5.87
C HIS A 131 28.69 -16.24 5.37
N GLY A 132 27.64 -15.41 5.35
CA GLY A 132 27.66 -14.02 4.89
C GLY A 132 27.75 -13.01 6.01
N GLN A 133 27.74 -11.73 5.62
CA GLN A 133 27.61 -10.62 6.56
C GLN A 133 26.14 -10.36 6.92
N ARG A 134 25.21 -10.65 6.01
CA ARG A 134 23.76 -10.48 6.22
C ARG A 134 23.02 -11.80 6.33
N ILE A 135 23.42 -12.81 5.56
CA ILE A 135 22.75 -14.12 5.53
C ILE A 135 23.66 -15.23 6.04
N GLU A 136 23.11 -16.05 6.93
CA GLU A 136 23.72 -17.28 7.41
C GLU A 136 22.70 -18.42 7.42
N GLY A 137 23.13 -19.62 7.07
CA GLY A 137 22.34 -20.85 7.19
C GLY A 137 22.35 -21.72 5.94
N ARG A 138 21.65 -22.85 6.03
CA ARG A 138 21.54 -23.85 4.97
C ARG A 138 20.41 -23.53 4.00
N TYR A 139 20.73 -23.63 2.71
CA TYR A 139 19.81 -23.39 1.61
C TYR A 139 19.89 -24.51 0.58
N VAL A 140 18.80 -24.68 -0.14
CA VAL A 140 18.75 -25.52 -1.34
C VAL A 140 18.15 -24.73 -2.49
N LEU A 141 18.84 -24.77 -3.64
CA LEU A 141 18.29 -24.40 -4.93
C LEU A 141 17.91 -25.69 -5.66
N PHE A 142 16.67 -25.80 -6.12
CA PHE A 142 16.21 -26.96 -6.85
C PHE A 142 15.36 -26.54 -8.05
N GLN A 143 15.47 -27.30 -9.13
CA GLN A 143 14.65 -27.06 -10.32
C GLN A 143 13.26 -27.68 -10.13
N THR A 144 12.22 -26.90 -10.37
CA THR A 144 10.83 -27.39 -10.52
C THR A 144 10.52 -27.63 -11.99
N ASP A 145 9.33 -28.12 -12.32
CA ASP A 145 8.93 -28.41 -13.70
C ASP A 145 9.25 -27.25 -14.67
N GLY A 146 9.90 -27.60 -15.79
CA GLY A 146 10.38 -26.64 -16.79
C GLY A 146 11.78 -26.10 -16.48
N LYS A 147 11.95 -24.77 -16.59
CA LYS A 147 13.27 -24.10 -16.44
C LYS A 147 13.42 -23.36 -15.10
N ASN A 148 12.36 -23.28 -14.30
CA ASN A 148 12.34 -22.46 -13.08
C ASN A 148 13.08 -23.16 -11.95
N TRP A 149 13.94 -22.43 -11.25
CA TRP A 149 14.50 -22.88 -9.98
C TRP A 149 13.79 -22.22 -8.82
N MET A 150 13.82 -22.87 -7.68
CA MET A 150 13.34 -22.34 -6.41
C MET A 150 14.49 -22.38 -5.41
N MET A 151 14.62 -21.32 -4.62
CA MET A 151 15.50 -21.26 -3.47
C MET A 151 14.67 -21.45 -2.20
N HIS A 152 15.13 -22.32 -1.32
CA HIS A 152 14.49 -22.64 -0.05
C HIS A 152 15.53 -22.57 1.08
N ARG A 153 15.16 -21.91 2.18
CA ARG A 153 15.94 -21.94 3.42
C ARG A 153 15.56 -23.19 4.20
N MET A 154 16.54 -24.02 4.52
CA MET A 154 16.34 -25.28 5.25
C MET A 154 16.39 -25.09 6.76
N ASP A 155 17.23 -24.17 7.23
CA ASP A 155 17.36 -23.88 8.65
C ASP A 155 16.24 -22.94 9.15
N PRO A 156 15.96 -22.92 10.46
CA PRO A 156 15.13 -21.87 11.06
C PRO A 156 15.61 -20.46 10.66
N PRO A 157 14.72 -19.44 10.71
CA PRO A 157 15.12 -18.06 10.45
C PRO A 157 16.30 -17.64 11.32
N GLN A 158 17.22 -16.87 10.75
CA GLN A 158 18.42 -16.40 11.45
C GLN A 158 18.08 -15.46 12.61
N LYS A 159 17.02 -14.65 12.48
CA LYS A 159 16.52 -13.77 13.53
C LYS A 159 15.77 -14.58 14.59
N ALA A 160 16.24 -14.53 15.83
CA ALA A 160 15.52 -15.10 16.96
C ALA A 160 14.14 -14.42 17.11
N GLY A 161 13.10 -15.22 17.36
CA GLY A 161 11.73 -14.72 17.46
C GLY A 161 11.11 -14.28 16.12
N PHE A 162 11.65 -14.73 14.99
CA PHE A 162 11.06 -14.46 13.67
C PHE A 162 9.61 -14.95 13.59
N GLU A 163 8.74 -14.06 13.12
CA GLU A 163 7.36 -14.31 12.77
C GLU A 163 7.16 -14.05 11.27
N ALA A 164 6.39 -14.92 10.60
CA ALA A 164 6.03 -14.72 9.21
C ALA A 164 5.13 -13.49 9.03
N ALA A 165 5.33 -12.75 7.95
CA ALA A 165 4.49 -11.60 7.63
C ALA A 165 3.02 -12.01 7.45
N PRO A 166 2.05 -11.27 8.04
CA PRO A 166 0.64 -11.57 7.85
C PRO A 166 0.28 -11.43 6.37
N GLU A 167 -0.48 -12.38 5.84
CA GLU A 167 -0.96 -12.35 4.44
C GLU A 167 -2.17 -11.42 4.25
N GLN A 168 -2.88 -11.17 5.35
CA GLN A 168 -4.05 -10.33 5.39
C GLN A 168 -4.06 -9.52 6.68
N VAL A 169 -4.48 -8.26 6.56
CA VAL A 169 -4.76 -7.39 7.70
C VAL A 169 -6.12 -6.75 7.49
N ARG A 170 -6.94 -6.72 8.54
CA ARG A 170 -8.17 -5.93 8.57
C ARG A 170 -7.87 -4.60 9.27
N PRO A 171 -8.01 -3.45 8.60
CA PRO A 171 -7.63 -2.19 9.22
C PRO A 171 -8.40 -1.89 10.51
N MET A 172 -7.70 -1.40 11.54
CA MET A 172 -8.28 -0.97 12.82
C MET A 172 -9.16 0.27 12.61
N LEU A 173 -10.36 0.31 13.18
CA LEU A 173 -11.34 1.37 12.93
C LEU A 173 -11.43 2.36 14.09
N ALA A 174 -11.78 3.61 13.78
CA ALA A 174 -11.97 4.66 14.77
C ALA A 174 -13.45 4.84 15.17
N LYS A 175 -13.68 5.24 16.43
CA LYS A 175 -14.97 5.76 16.91
C LYS A 175 -15.04 7.27 16.69
N LEU A 176 -16.23 7.79 16.41
CA LEU A 176 -16.46 9.23 16.40
C LEU A 176 -16.46 9.74 17.86
N ALA A 177 -15.65 10.74 18.16
CA ALA A 177 -15.64 11.40 19.46
C ALA A 177 -16.23 12.82 19.34
N ALA A 178 -16.96 13.24 20.38
CA ALA A 178 -17.57 14.57 20.43
C ALA A 178 -16.54 15.69 20.70
N GLY A 179 -15.39 15.32 21.25
CA GLY A 179 -14.29 16.22 21.58
C GLY A 179 -13.00 15.45 21.75
N LEU A 180 -11.95 16.16 22.16
CA LEU A 180 -10.64 15.58 22.43
C LEU A 180 -10.71 14.67 23.66
N PRO A 181 -10.07 13.50 23.63
CA PRO A 181 -10.02 12.62 24.78
C PRO A 181 -9.14 13.21 25.90
N THR A 182 -9.49 12.92 27.15
CA THR A 182 -8.76 13.37 28.35
C THR A 182 -8.23 12.18 29.15
N PRO A 183 -7.04 12.27 29.77
CA PRO A 183 -6.04 13.33 29.59
C PRO A 183 -5.41 13.27 28.19
N GLU A 184 -5.11 14.41 27.58
CA GLU A 184 -4.62 14.47 26.19
C GLU A 184 -3.24 13.81 26.04
N GLU A 185 -2.41 13.80 27.08
CA GLU A 185 -1.06 13.24 27.12
C GLU A 185 -1.03 11.72 26.93
N ALA A 186 -2.16 11.04 27.15
CA ALA A 186 -2.30 9.61 26.89
C ALA A 186 -2.56 9.29 25.40
N TRP A 187 -2.61 10.32 24.54
CA TRP A 187 -2.98 10.20 23.13
C TRP A 187 -1.98 10.89 22.21
N ALA A 188 -1.79 10.28 21.05
CA ALA A 188 -1.17 10.91 19.89
C ALA A 188 -2.23 11.42 18.93
N TYR A 189 -1.99 12.58 18.35
CA TYR A 189 -2.85 13.24 17.39
C TYR A 189 -2.17 13.31 16.03
N GLU A 190 -2.94 12.99 15.00
CA GLU A 190 -2.55 13.09 13.60
C GLU A 190 -3.66 13.83 12.83
N PHE A 191 -3.33 14.46 11.71
CA PHE A 191 -4.37 14.96 10.83
C PHE A 191 -5.21 13.81 10.27
N LYS A 192 -6.52 14.02 10.20
CA LYS A 192 -7.42 13.11 9.52
C LYS A 192 -7.39 13.41 8.03
N TRP A 193 -6.66 12.57 7.30
CA TRP A 193 -6.56 12.62 5.86
C TRP A 193 -7.84 12.11 5.20
N ASP A 194 -8.20 12.74 4.08
CA ASP A 194 -9.37 12.41 3.26
C ASP A 194 -8.91 11.68 2.00
N GLY A 195 -9.20 10.39 1.90
CA GLY A 195 -8.63 9.51 0.89
C GLY A 195 -9.20 8.09 0.89
N ILE A 196 -8.40 7.14 0.41
CA ILE A 196 -8.71 5.72 0.43
C ILE A 196 -7.70 5.01 1.32
N ARG A 197 -8.19 4.48 2.44
CA ARG A 197 -7.38 3.66 3.33
C ARG A 197 -6.88 2.40 2.64
N ALA A 198 -5.58 2.15 2.77
CA ALA A 198 -4.94 0.96 2.22
C ALA A 198 -3.83 0.43 3.11
N VAL A 199 -3.71 -0.89 3.15
CA VAL A 199 -2.60 -1.61 3.77
C VAL A 199 -1.62 -1.98 2.67
N ALA A 200 -0.38 -1.52 2.79
CA ALA A 200 0.71 -1.84 1.90
C ALA A 200 1.52 -3.02 2.46
N PHE A 201 1.56 -4.12 1.71
CA PHE A 201 2.43 -5.26 1.96
C PHE A 201 3.65 -5.13 1.05
N ILE A 202 4.82 -5.01 1.64
CA ILE A 202 6.12 -4.90 0.95
C ILE A 202 6.89 -6.19 1.19
N ASP A 203 7.37 -6.81 0.11
CA ASP A 203 8.14 -8.04 0.16
C ASP A 203 9.10 -8.12 -1.03
N GLY A 204 10.40 -7.99 -0.76
CA GLY A 204 11.46 -8.09 -1.77
C GLY A 204 11.25 -7.13 -2.94
N GLY A 205 11.11 -5.83 -2.64
CA GLY A 205 10.92 -4.79 -3.65
C GLY A 205 9.51 -4.68 -4.24
N ARG A 206 8.57 -5.53 -3.80
CA ARG A 206 7.23 -5.61 -4.40
C ARG A 206 6.17 -5.05 -3.47
N LEU A 207 5.33 -4.20 -4.01
CA LEU A 207 4.14 -3.69 -3.33
C LEU A 207 2.93 -4.56 -3.66
N ARG A 208 2.13 -4.88 -2.64
CA ARG A 208 0.72 -5.23 -2.78
C ARG A 208 -0.10 -4.29 -1.90
N LEU A 209 -1.09 -3.61 -2.48
CA LEU A 209 -1.87 -2.58 -1.81
C LEU A 209 -3.33 -3.03 -1.70
N ILE A 210 -3.79 -3.24 -0.46
CA ILE A 210 -5.11 -3.79 -0.16
C ILE A 210 -5.98 -2.73 0.52
N THR A 211 -7.15 -2.41 -0.02
CA THR A 211 -8.05 -1.43 0.59
C THR A 211 -8.73 -1.99 1.84
N ARG A 212 -9.43 -1.11 2.57
CA ARG A 212 -10.28 -1.48 3.69
C ARG A 212 -11.22 -2.67 3.41
N ASN A 213 -11.77 -2.76 2.20
CA ASN A 213 -12.71 -3.81 1.82
C ASN A 213 -12.03 -5.05 1.20
N GLN A 214 -10.72 -5.18 1.39
CA GLN A 214 -9.93 -6.31 0.87
C GLN A 214 -9.81 -6.36 -0.66
N GLU A 215 -9.99 -5.22 -1.33
CA GLU A 215 -9.72 -5.09 -2.77
C GLU A 215 -8.21 -4.89 -3.01
N ASP A 216 -7.63 -5.65 -3.94
CA ASP A 216 -6.27 -5.39 -4.42
C ASP A 216 -6.27 -4.25 -5.45
N VAL A 217 -5.68 -3.12 -5.06
CA VAL A 217 -5.60 -1.90 -5.88
C VAL A 217 -4.18 -1.60 -6.33
N THR A 218 -3.26 -2.57 -6.24
CA THR A 218 -1.84 -2.43 -6.59
C THR A 218 -1.66 -1.92 -8.02
N ALA A 219 -2.44 -2.45 -8.96
CA ALA A 219 -2.35 -2.05 -10.37
C ALA A 219 -2.92 -0.65 -10.63
N ARG A 220 -3.80 -0.15 -9.76
CA ARG A 220 -4.46 1.16 -9.89
C ARG A 220 -3.54 2.33 -9.52
N TYR A 221 -2.52 2.06 -8.71
CA TYR A 221 -1.55 3.07 -8.24
C TYR A 221 -0.10 2.63 -8.52
N PRO A 222 0.29 2.43 -9.79
CA PRO A 222 1.64 2.01 -10.16
C PRO A 222 2.75 2.94 -9.64
N GLU A 223 2.47 4.24 -9.49
CA GLU A 223 3.36 5.25 -8.92
C GLU A 223 3.79 4.98 -7.47
N LEU A 224 3.07 4.14 -6.74
CA LEU A 224 3.41 3.76 -5.36
C LEU A 224 4.39 2.59 -5.29
N ARG A 225 4.71 1.91 -6.41
CA ARG A 225 5.67 0.79 -6.42
C ARG A 225 7.07 1.21 -5.99
N ALA A 226 7.44 2.45 -6.28
CA ALA A 226 8.71 3.04 -5.89
C ALA A 226 8.94 3.01 -4.36
N LEU A 227 7.86 3.02 -3.55
CA LEU A 227 7.98 2.81 -2.11
C LEU A 227 8.63 1.46 -1.80
N ALA A 228 8.15 0.38 -2.41
CA ALA A 228 8.66 -0.97 -2.15
C ALA A 228 10.08 -1.15 -2.70
N GLU A 229 10.36 -0.63 -3.89
CA GLU A 229 11.71 -0.65 -4.50
C GLU A 229 12.73 0.06 -3.62
N ALA A 230 12.37 1.21 -3.03
CA ALA A 230 13.20 1.95 -2.09
C ALA A 230 13.48 1.19 -0.77
N GLN A 231 12.68 0.18 -0.42
CA GLN A 231 12.91 -0.64 0.78
C GLN A 231 13.81 -1.87 0.51
N GLY A 232 14.24 -2.07 -0.74
CA GLY A 232 15.10 -3.18 -1.09
C GLY A 232 14.50 -4.54 -0.69
N GLY A 233 15.30 -5.35 0.00
CA GLY A 233 14.95 -6.72 0.40
C GLY A 233 14.10 -6.82 1.67
N ARG A 234 13.67 -5.70 2.26
CA ARG A 234 12.88 -5.69 3.49
C ARG A 234 11.48 -6.27 3.28
N THR A 235 10.91 -6.79 4.36
CA THR A 235 9.51 -7.22 4.41
C THR A 235 8.76 -6.36 5.43
N MET A 236 7.70 -5.68 4.99
CA MET A 236 7.00 -4.68 5.80
C MET A 236 5.49 -4.72 5.56
N VAL A 237 4.72 -4.38 6.59
CA VAL A 237 3.27 -4.13 6.44
C VAL A 237 2.94 -2.77 7.04
N LEU A 238 2.42 -1.87 6.22
CA LEU A 238 2.15 -0.48 6.54
C LEU A 238 0.66 -0.18 6.40
N ASP A 239 0.10 0.61 7.32
CA ASP A 239 -1.27 1.13 7.23
C ASP A 239 -1.22 2.62 6.94
N GLY A 240 -2.01 3.05 5.96
CA GLY A 240 -1.95 4.41 5.46
C GLY A 240 -3.16 4.81 4.64
N GLU A 241 -3.12 6.04 4.15
CA GLU A 241 -4.16 6.65 3.33
C GLU A 241 -3.58 7.01 1.95
N VAL A 242 -4.20 6.53 0.87
CA VAL A 242 -3.92 7.04 -0.47
C VAL A 242 -4.72 8.33 -0.65
N VAL A 243 -4.04 9.44 -0.89
CA VAL A 243 -4.65 10.75 -1.08
C VAL A 243 -4.31 11.30 -2.45
N ALA A 244 -5.25 12.01 -3.10
CA ALA A 244 -4.92 12.88 -4.22
C ALA A 244 -4.67 14.29 -3.72
N LEU A 245 -3.60 14.93 -4.19
CA LEU A 245 -3.30 16.31 -3.83
C LEU A 245 -3.97 17.27 -4.83
N GLY A 246 -4.54 18.35 -4.30
CA GLY A 246 -5.00 19.51 -5.05
C GLY A 246 -3.87 20.46 -5.43
N GLU A 247 -4.18 21.49 -6.20
CA GLU A 247 -3.20 22.49 -6.67
C GLU A 247 -2.53 23.28 -5.53
N ASN A 248 -3.21 23.42 -4.40
CA ASN A 248 -2.71 24.03 -3.18
C ASN A 248 -2.00 23.05 -2.24
N GLY A 249 -1.79 21.80 -2.67
CA GLY A 249 -1.21 20.73 -1.84
C GLY A 249 -2.16 20.11 -0.82
N ALA A 250 -3.41 20.57 -0.71
CA ALA A 250 -4.39 19.98 0.19
C ALA A 250 -4.97 18.67 -0.40
N PRO A 251 -5.27 17.65 0.43
CA PRO A 251 -5.97 16.46 -0.04
C PRO A 251 -7.34 16.79 -0.64
N SER A 252 -7.68 16.12 -1.74
CA SER A 252 -8.97 16.26 -2.41
C SER A 252 -9.53 14.89 -2.76
N PHE A 253 -10.53 14.46 -1.99
CA PHE A 253 -11.23 13.21 -2.26
C PHE A 253 -11.92 13.24 -3.64
N GLU A 254 -12.55 14.36 -4.00
CA GLU A 254 -13.18 14.56 -5.31
C GLU A 254 -12.22 14.24 -6.47
N ARG A 255 -10.97 14.74 -6.40
CA ARG A 255 -9.94 14.43 -7.38
C ARG A 255 -9.61 12.94 -7.38
N LEU A 256 -9.42 12.35 -6.19
CA LEU A 256 -9.12 10.92 -6.03
C LEU A 256 -10.20 10.02 -6.64
N GLN A 257 -11.47 10.43 -6.63
CA GLN A 257 -12.56 9.65 -7.22
C GLN A 257 -12.34 9.33 -8.70
N GLN A 258 -11.62 10.18 -9.42
CA GLN A 258 -11.30 9.94 -10.83
C GLN A 258 -10.33 8.76 -11.05
N ARG A 259 -9.65 8.33 -9.99
CA ARG A 259 -8.78 7.15 -9.96
C ARG A 259 -9.53 5.88 -9.56
N MET A 260 -10.64 6.02 -8.83
CA MET A 260 -11.41 4.90 -8.28
C MET A 260 -12.04 4.06 -9.40
N GLY A 261 -12.11 2.75 -9.19
CA GLY A 261 -12.72 1.80 -10.12
C GLY A 261 -11.96 1.57 -11.44
N LEU A 262 -10.86 2.30 -11.70
CA LEU A 262 -10.06 2.09 -12.91
C LEU A 262 -9.38 0.72 -12.89
N THR A 263 -9.49 -0.01 -14.00
CA THR A 263 -8.87 -1.31 -14.23
C THR A 263 -8.06 -1.37 -15.53
N ALA A 264 -8.37 -0.54 -16.52
CA ALA A 264 -7.68 -0.54 -17.82
C ALA A 264 -6.31 0.16 -17.74
N PRO A 265 -5.19 -0.52 -18.10
CA PRO A 265 -3.83 0.04 -17.93
C PRO A 265 -3.59 1.37 -18.65
N ALA A 266 -4.18 1.58 -19.82
CA ALA A 266 -4.04 2.83 -20.56
C ALA A 266 -4.73 4.00 -19.84
N GLN A 267 -5.93 3.78 -19.29
CA GLN A 267 -6.66 4.78 -18.51
C GLN A 267 -5.94 5.10 -17.21
N ILE A 268 -5.41 4.08 -16.52
CA ILE A 268 -4.63 4.25 -15.29
C ILE A 268 -3.40 5.13 -15.55
N ARG A 269 -2.61 4.83 -16.59
CA ARG A 269 -1.43 5.65 -16.94
C ARG A 269 -1.78 7.09 -17.26
N ARG A 270 -2.86 7.31 -18.03
CA ARG A 270 -3.33 8.67 -18.35
C ARG A 270 -3.74 9.41 -17.07
N LYS A 271 -4.56 8.79 -16.24
CA LYS A 271 -5.06 9.40 -15.00
C LYS A 271 -3.98 9.62 -13.95
N GLN A 272 -2.86 8.92 -14.04
CA GLN A 272 -1.75 9.04 -13.09
C GLN A 272 -1.08 10.42 -13.24
N ALA A 273 -0.93 10.88 -14.49
CA ALA A 273 -0.42 12.21 -14.77
C ALA A 273 -1.42 13.32 -14.42
N GLU A 274 -2.72 13.08 -14.65
CA GLU A 274 -3.78 14.08 -14.38
C GLU A 274 -4.10 14.22 -12.88
N VAL A 275 -4.02 13.11 -12.12
CA VAL A 275 -4.38 13.02 -10.70
C VAL A 275 -3.28 12.28 -9.95
N PRO A 276 -2.18 12.99 -9.59
CA PRO A 276 -1.13 12.41 -8.77
C PRO A 276 -1.65 12.07 -7.38
N VAL A 277 -1.15 10.96 -6.83
CA VAL A 277 -1.49 10.50 -5.48
C VAL A 277 -0.23 10.36 -4.62
N ALA A 278 -0.44 10.42 -3.31
CA ALA A 278 0.57 10.07 -2.31
C ALA A 278 0.01 9.05 -1.32
N PHE A 279 0.87 8.19 -0.77
CA PHE A 279 0.54 7.28 0.32
C PHE A 279 1.03 7.84 1.66
N LEU A 280 0.08 8.24 2.51
CA LEU A 280 0.33 8.81 3.82
C LEU A 280 0.32 7.70 4.87
N ILE A 281 1.50 7.32 5.32
CA ILE A 281 1.72 6.17 6.20
C ILE A 281 1.58 6.59 7.66
N PHE A 282 0.71 5.92 8.41
CA PHE A 282 0.43 6.29 9.79
C PHE A 282 0.55 5.14 10.80
N ASP A 283 0.81 3.90 10.37
CA ASP A 283 1.12 2.78 11.27
C ASP A 283 2.05 1.74 10.60
N LEU A 284 2.83 1.05 11.43
CA LEU A 284 3.74 -0.03 11.05
C LEU A 284 3.31 -1.30 11.77
N LEU A 285 2.85 -2.29 11.00
CA LEU A 285 2.21 -3.49 11.53
C LEU A 285 3.15 -4.71 11.55
N TYR A 286 4.18 -4.69 10.71
CA TYR A 286 5.18 -5.74 10.60
C TYR A 286 6.47 -5.18 10.01
N LEU A 287 7.62 -5.65 10.51
CA LEU A 287 8.94 -5.30 10.00
C LEU A 287 9.92 -6.47 10.16
N ASP A 288 10.46 -6.97 9.04
CA ASP A 288 11.61 -7.87 8.97
C ASP A 288 11.57 -9.00 10.04
N GLY A 289 10.52 -9.82 9.99
CA GLY A 289 10.37 -10.93 10.93
C GLY A 289 9.71 -10.58 12.26
N GLU A 290 9.24 -9.36 12.49
CA GLU A 290 8.59 -8.98 13.76
C GLU A 290 7.15 -8.51 13.54
N ASN A 291 6.21 -9.19 14.20
CA ASN A 291 4.82 -8.79 14.23
C ASN A 291 4.60 -7.70 15.27
N LEU A 292 4.15 -6.53 14.82
CA LEU A 292 4.02 -5.36 15.67
C LEU A 292 2.59 -5.14 16.14
N LEU A 293 1.63 -5.96 15.72
CA LEU A 293 0.21 -5.77 16.04
C LEU A 293 -0.08 -5.74 17.54
N ALA A 294 0.64 -6.54 18.34
CA ALA A 294 0.49 -6.59 19.78
C ALA A 294 1.27 -5.49 20.53
N ARG A 295 2.18 -4.78 19.84
CA ARG A 295 2.94 -3.67 20.41
C ARG A 295 2.06 -2.45 20.60
N THR A 296 2.41 -1.62 21.56
CA THR A 296 1.73 -0.34 21.82
C THR A 296 1.86 0.60 20.61
N TYR A 297 0.91 1.51 20.44
CA TYR A 297 0.97 2.49 19.37
C TYR A 297 2.26 3.32 19.43
N GLN A 298 2.71 3.69 20.64
CA GLN A 298 3.96 4.42 20.82
C GLN A 298 5.16 3.67 20.24
N GLU A 299 5.29 2.36 20.51
CA GLU A 299 6.36 1.53 19.96
C GLU A 299 6.27 1.41 18.43
N ARG A 300 5.08 1.15 17.88
CA ARG A 300 4.88 1.03 16.42
C ARG A 300 5.21 2.34 15.72
N ARG A 301 4.77 3.46 16.30
CA ARG A 301 4.96 4.80 15.77
C ARG A 301 6.42 5.24 15.81
N GLY A 302 7.13 4.98 16.92
CA GLY A 302 8.56 5.26 17.02
C GLY A 302 9.36 4.52 15.96
N ARG A 303 9.12 3.21 15.81
CA ARG A 303 9.75 2.39 14.76
C ARG A 303 9.41 2.88 13.34
N LEU A 304 8.18 3.32 13.11
CA LEU A 304 7.79 3.90 11.82
C LEU A 304 8.59 5.19 11.52
N GLN A 305 8.85 6.02 12.52
CA GLN A 305 9.63 7.25 12.36
C GLN A 305 11.11 6.97 12.10
N GLU A 306 11.69 5.97 12.76
CA GLU A 306 13.09 5.54 12.56
C GLU A 306 13.36 5.08 11.12
N LEU A 307 12.35 4.55 10.43
CA LEU A 307 12.45 4.15 9.03
C LEU A 307 12.57 5.33 8.06
N GLN A 308 12.21 6.55 8.49
CA GLN A 308 12.30 7.78 7.70
C GLN A 308 11.70 7.63 6.29
N LEU A 309 10.54 6.96 6.20
CA LEU A 309 9.89 6.68 4.91
C LEU A 309 9.36 7.98 4.30
N ALA A 310 10.16 8.55 3.39
CA ALA A 310 9.80 9.73 2.61
C ALA A 310 10.27 9.56 1.17
N GLY A 311 9.39 9.87 0.22
CA GLY A 311 9.70 9.84 -1.20
C GLY A 311 8.71 10.68 -1.98
N ALA A 312 8.82 10.66 -3.32
CA ALA A 312 8.00 11.53 -4.17
C ALA A 312 6.49 11.28 -4.03
N THR A 313 6.09 10.04 -3.73
CA THR A 313 4.68 9.61 -3.68
C THR A 313 4.32 8.93 -2.36
N TRP A 314 5.14 9.04 -1.31
CA TRP A 314 4.81 8.54 0.02
C TRP A 314 5.48 9.38 1.11
N GLN A 315 4.84 9.42 2.28
CA GLN A 315 5.40 10.10 3.45
C GLN A 315 4.82 9.52 4.73
N VAL A 316 5.55 9.67 5.82
CA VAL A 316 5.03 9.51 7.19
C VAL A 316 4.69 10.91 7.71
N PRO A 317 3.41 11.34 7.73
CA PRO A 317 3.03 12.65 8.27
C PRO A 317 3.40 12.74 9.75
N GLU A 318 3.65 13.92 10.29
CA GLU A 318 3.97 14.09 11.72
C GLU A 318 2.81 13.67 12.65
N HIS A 319 3.16 13.35 13.90
CA HIS A 319 2.19 13.16 14.98
C HIS A 319 2.59 13.98 16.20
N GLN A 320 1.61 14.38 17.00
CA GLN A 320 1.84 15.13 18.23
C GLN A 320 1.30 14.33 19.42
N VAL A 321 2.12 14.11 20.45
CA VAL A 321 1.63 13.58 21.73
C VAL A 321 1.07 14.74 22.55
N GLY A 322 -0.16 14.60 23.08
CA GLY A 322 -0.90 15.71 23.66
C GLY A 322 -1.21 16.81 22.63
N GLY A 323 -1.61 18.01 23.09
CA GLY A 323 -1.77 19.18 22.22
C GLY A 323 -2.80 19.01 21.10
N GLY A 324 -3.81 18.17 21.31
CA GLY A 324 -4.86 17.87 20.34
C GLY A 324 -5.67 19.11 19.97
N GLY A 325 -5.83 20.06 20.90
CA GLY A 325 -6.47 21.37 20.65
C GLY A 325 -5.79 22.13 19.52
N THR A 326 -4.47 22.31 19.61
CA THR A 326 -3.66 22.99 18.60
C THR A 326 -3.73 22.27 17.24
N MET A 327 -3.65 20.94 17.24
CA MET A 327 -3.78 20.14 16.02
C MET A 327 -5.18 20.25 15.40
N LEU A 328 -6.24 20.26 16.20
CA LEU A 328 -7.61 20.42 15.73
C LEU A 328 -7.82 21.80 15.10
N GLU A 329 -7.37 22.87 15.77
CA GLU A 329 -7.41 24.22 15.22
C GLU A 329 -6.63 24.34 13.90
N ALA A 330 -5.42 23.79 13.85
CA ALA A 330 -4.61 23.76 12.63
C ALA A 330 -5.33 23.01 11.50
N SER A 331 -5.93 21.86 11.81
CA SER A 331 -6.69 21.08 10.83
C SER A 331 -7.87 21.87 10.26
N SER A 332 -8.55 22.66 11.09
CA SER A 332 -9.67 23.51 10.67
C SER A 332 -9.20 24.63 9.74
N ARG A 333 -8.10 25.32 10.08
CA ARG A 333 -7.52 26.38 9.23
C ARG A 333 -7.05 25.85 7.87
N LEU A 334 -6.59 24.60 7.83
CA LEU A 334 -6.16 23.92 6.60
C LEU A 334 -7.32 23.29 5.81
N GLY A 335 -8.57 23.38 6.30
CA GLY A 335 -9.74 22.79 5.65
C GLY A 335 -9.74 21.25 5.65
N LEU A 336 -8.96 20.62 6.54
CA LEU A 336 -8.90 19.17 6.70
C LEU A 336 -10.13 18.65 7.45
N GLU A 337 -10.41 17.36 7.33
CA GLU A 337 -11.60 16.77 7.96
C GLU A 337 -11.58 16.87 9.49
N GLY A 338 -10.39 16.86 10.09
CA GLY A 338 -10.18 16.95 11.53
C GLY A 338 -8.89 16.28 11.95
N VAL A 339 -8.92 15.63 13.13
CA VAL A 339 -7.79 14.89 13.69
C VAL A 339 -8.18 13.47 14.08
N MET A 340 -7.20 12.58 14.02
CA MET A 340 -7.26 11.24 14.59
C MET A 340 -6.53 11.26 15.92
N ALA A 341 -7.17 10.83 17.00
CA ALA A 341 -6.53 10.58 18.29
C ALA A 341 -6.30 9.07 18.47
N LYS A 342 -5.07 8.66 18.75
CA LYS A 342 -4.66 7.26 18.93
C LYS A 342 -4.06 7.09 20.32
N LYS A 343 -4.61 6.17 21.12
CA LYS A 343 -4.17 5.93 22.50
C LYS A 343 -2.78 5.31 22.51
N LEU A 344 -1.84 5.91 23.25
CA LEU A 344 -0.41 5.56 23.17
C LEU A 344 -0.11 4.10 23.52
N ASP A 345 -0.77 3.59 24.56
CA ASP A 345 -0.61 2.25 25.11
C ASP A 345 -1.41 1.17 24.35
N SER A 346 -2.06 1.51 23.24
CA SER A 346 -2.97 0.58 22.55
C SER A 346 -2.28 -0.32 21.54
N ALA A 347 -2.64 -1.60 21.55
CA ALA A 347 -2.36 -2.53 20.46
C ALA A 347 -3.16 -2.18 19.19
N TYR A 348 -2.83 -2.85 18.09
CA TYR A 348 -3.58 -2.72 16.83
C TYR A 348 -4.77 -3.70 16.79
N ASP A 349 -5.97 -3.22 17.06
CA ASP A 349 -7.19 -4.03 17.07
C ASP A 349 -7.79 -4.21 15.67
N GLN A 350 -7.26 -5.19 14.93
CA GLN A 350 -7.68 -5.47 13.55
C GLN A 350 -9.21 -5.56 13.38
N GLY A 351 -9.75 -4.76 12.45
CA GLY A 351 -11.17 -4.77 12.09
C GLY A 351 -12.14 -4.28 13.17
N LYS A 352 -11.65 -3.83 14.34
CA LYS A 352 -12.51 -3.41 15.46
C LYS A 352 -12.54 -1.90 15.60
N ARG A 353 -13.65 -1.40 16.15
CA ARG A 353 -13.77 -0.04 16.72
C ARG A 353 -13.61 -0.16 18.24
N SER A 354 -12.40 -0.38 18.75
CA SER A 354 -12.18 -0.56 20.20
C SER A 354 -12.38 0.76 20.97
N GLY A 355 -12.11 1.89 20.33
CA GLY A 355 -12.09 3.22 20.95
C GLY A 355 -10.68 3.68 21.29
N ALA A 356 -9.66 2.84 21.07
CA ALA A 356 -8.27 3.27 21.12
C ALA A 356 -7.90 4.22 19.96
N TRP A 357 -8.69 4.21 18.87
CA TRP A 357 -8.64 5.22 17.82
C TRP A 357 -9.95 6.01 17.83
N LEU A 358 -9.83 7.34 17.88
CA LEU A 358 -10.94 8.27 17.83
C LEU A 358 -10.75 9.21 16.64
N LYS A 359 -11.86 9.56 15.97
CA LYS A 359 -11.89 10.61 14.95
C LYS A 359 -12.63 11.81 15.54
N ILE A 360 -12.01 12.98 15.52
CA ILE A 360 -12.57 14.26 15.93
C ILE A 360 -12.64 15.10 14.67
N LYS A 361 -13.84 15.50 14.25
CA LYS A 361 -14.04 16.20 12.97
C LYS A 361 -14.30 17.69 13.20
N ASN A 362 -13.77 18.54 12.31
CA ASN A 362 -14.04 19.98 12.29
C ASN A 362 -15.49 20.27 11.88
N HIS A 363 -16.01 19.45 10.96
CA HIS A 363 -17.36 19.54 10.45
C HIS A 363 -17.99 18.15 10.47
N TRP A 364 -19.32 18.09 10.57
CA TRP A 364 -19.98 16.82 10.48
C TRP A 364 -19.88 16.31 9.05
N ARG A 365 -19.22 15.17 8.86
CA ARG A 365 -19.22 14.42 7.61
C ARG A 365 -19.75 13.03 7.82
N GLN A 366 -20.66 12.59 6.97
CA GLN A 366 -21.20 11.24 7.03
C GLN A 366 -21.46 10.66 5.64
N GLU A 367 -21.21 9.36 5.54
CA GLU A 367 -21.70 8.53 4.45
C GLU A 367 -23.22 8.36 4.58
N LEU A 368 -23.95 8.57 3.50
CA LEU A 368 -25.39 8.39 3.39
C LEU A 368 -25.72 7.75 2.04
N VAL A 369 -26.87 7.06 1.98
CA VAL A 369 -27.36 6.42 0.76
C VAL A 369 -28.30 7.37 0.04
N ILE A 370 -28.18 7.44 -1.28
CA ILE A 370 -29.05 8.25 -2.13
C ILE A 370 -30.34 7.45 -2.38
N GLY A 371 -31.49 8.00 -1.98
CA GLY A 371 -32.82 7.40 -2.18
C GLY A 371 -33.68 8.13 -3.20
N GLY A 372 -33.19 9.25 -3.74
CA GLY A 372 -33.91 9.99 -4.79
C GLY A 372 -33.21 11.30 -5.13
N TRP A 373 -33.82 12.03 -6.06
CA TRP A 373 -33.37 13.35 -6.44
C TRP A 373 -34.55 14.24 -6.85
N MET A 374 -34.32 15.55 -6.85
CA MET A 374 -35.28 16.54 -7.35
C MET A 374 -34.68 17.25 -8.57
N PRO A 375 -35.50 17.55 -9.60
CA PRO A 375 -35.06 18.34 -10.75
C PRO A 375 -34.52 19.71 -10.32
N GLY A 376 -33.52 20.20 -11.06
CA GLY A 376 -32.99 21.55 -10.90
C GLY A 376 -33.89 22.61 -11.53
N GLU A 377 -33.71 23.84 -11.10
CA GLU A 377 -34.37 25.03 -11.63
C GLU A 377 -33.33 25.96 -12.31
N GLY A 378 -33.81 26.86 -13.18
CA GLY A 378 -32.97 27.84 -13.85
C GLY A 378 -31.84 27.19 -14.67
N ARG A 379 -30.58 27.51 -14.35
CA ARG A 379 -29.39 26.96 -15.03
C ARG A 379 -29.23 25.44 -14.91
N ARG A 380 -29.92 24.81 -13.95
CA ARG A 380 -29.95 23.35 -13.75
C ARG A 380 -31.28 22.73 -14.22
N ALA A 381 -32.09 23.46 -14.99
CA ALA A 381 -33.31 22.92 -15.55
C ALA A 381 -32.98 21.73 -16.46
N GLY A 382 -33.64 20.59 -16.21
CA GLY A 382 -33.38 19.34 -16.94
C GLY A 382 -32.30 18.44 -16.34
N SER A 383 -31.61 18.87 -15.27
CA SER A 383 -30.63 18.07 -14.53
C SER A 383 -31.04 17.85 -13.08
N ILE A 384 -30.17 17.17 -12.30
CA ILE A 384 -30.33 17.07 -10.84
C ILE A 384 -30.16 18.45 -10.20
N GLY A 385 -31.14 18.85 -9.40
CA GLY A 385 -31.09 20.04 -8.54
C GLY A 385 -30.62 19.72 -7.13
N SER A 386 -31.09 18.60 -6.58
CA SER A 386 -30.69 18.13 -5.25
C SER A 386 -30.88 16.63 -5.08
N LEU A 387 -30.04 16.01 -4.26
CA LEU A 387 -30.17 14.61 -3.83
C LEU A 387 -30.97 14.51 -2.53
N LEU A 388 -31.69 13.40 -2.38
CA LEU A 388 -32.38 13.00 -1.18
C LEU A 388 -31.68 11.79 -0.60
N VAL A 389 -31.26 11.93 0.65
CA VAL A 389 -30.31 11.01 1.26
C VAL A 389 -30.89 10.40 2.53
N GLY A 390 -30.41 9.22 2.90
CA GLY A 390 -30.86 8.50 4.07
C GLY A 390 -29.80 7.55 4.63
N TYR A 391 -30.16 6.89 5.73
CA TYR A 391 -29.35 5.85 6.38
C TYR A 391 -30.25 4.71 6.86
N TRP A 392 -29.65 3.56 7.15
CA TRP A 392 -30.37 2.41 7.69
C TRP A 392 -30.41 2.44 9.22
N GLU A 393 -31.59 2.25 9.79
CA GLU A 393 -31.81 1.89 11.19
C GLU A 393 -32.56 0.55 11.24
N GLY A 394 -31.80 -0.53 11.42
CA GLY A 394 -32.31 -1.88 11.19
C GLY A 394 -32.67 -2.06 9.72
N GLU A 395 -33.90 -2.51 9.45
CA GLU A 395 -34.43 -2.66 8.09
C GLU A 395 -35.08 -1.38 7.54
N ASN A 396 -35.16 -0.31 8.33
CA ASN A 396 -35.80 0.93 7.93
C ASN A 396 -34.81 1.88 7.26
N PHE A 397 -35.09 2.25 6.01
CA PHE A 397 -34.36 3.32 5.34
C PHE A 397 -34.96 4.68 5.74
N VAL A 398 -34.20 5.46 6.52
CA VAL A 398 -34.65 6.70 7.15
C VAL A 398 -34.18 7.90 6.35
N TYR A 399 -35.10 8.81 6.00
CA TYR A 399 -34.79 10.06 5.32
C TYR A 399 -33.96 10.99 6.21
N ALA A 400 -32.80 11.42 5.71
CA ALA A 400 -31.83 12.25 6.41
C ALA A 400 -31.74 13.68 5.85
N GLY A 401 -32.35 13.99 4.71
CA GLY A 401 -32.41 15.38 4.23
C GLY A 401 -32.19 15.56 2.73
N LYS A 402 -32.19 16.83 2.32
CA LYS A 402 -32.02 17.28 0.93
C LYS A 402 -30.66 17.97 0.77
N VAL A 403 -29.91 17.61 -0.26
CA VAL A 403 -28.56 18.13 -0.54
C VAL A 403 -28.53 18.79 -1.91
N GLY A 404 -28.38 20.11 -1.96
CA GLY A 404 -28.42 20.90 -3.21
C GLY A 404 -27.08 21.55 -3.62
N THR A 405 -26.04 21.39 -2.81
CA THR A 405 -24.73 22.05 -2.99
C THR A 405 -23.60 21.01 -3.00
N GLY A 406 -22.40 21.43 -3.44
CA GLY A 406 -21.22 20.55 -3.51
C GLY A 406 -21.10 19.74 -4.81
N PHE A 407 -21.85 20.09 -5.85
CA PHE A 407 -21.76 19.44 -7.16
C PHE A 407 -21.01 20.32 -8.16
N THR A 408 -20.15 19.70 -8.97
CA THR A 408 -19.70 20.26 -10.26
C THR A 408 -20.66 19.79 -11.37
N ASP A 409 -20.65 20.45 -12.53
CA ASP A 409 -21.50 20.05 -13.67
C ASP A 409 -21.20 18.59 -14.10
N LYS A 410 -19.91 18.23 -14.14
CA LYS A 410 -19.48 16.86 -14.41
C LYS A 410 -19.99 15.85 -13.38
N THR A 411 -20.02 16.23 -12.10
CA THR A 411 -20.58 15.39 -11.04
C THR A 411 -22.08 15.20 -11.22
N LEU A 412 -22.81 16.25 -11.64
CA LEU A 412 -24.24 16.15 -11.91
C LEU A 412 -24.52 15.20 -13.08
N ASP A 413 -23.77 15.31 -14.17
CA ASP A 413 -23.89 14.41 -15.32
C ASP A 413 -23.62 12.95 -14.93
N GLN A 414 -22.57 12.72 -14.14
CA GLN A 414 -22.24 11.38 -13.64
C GLN A 414 -23.35 10.82 -12.74
N LEU A 415 -23.87 11.63 -11.81
CA LEU A 415 -24.97 11.22 -10.92
C LEU A 415 -26.24 10.93 -11.71
N GLN A 416 -26.55 11.74 -12.72
CA GLN A 416 -27.71 11.53 -13.59
C GLN A 416 -27.63 10.17 -14.29
N ALA A 417 -26.49 9.87 -14.92
CA ALA A 417 -26.27 8.59 -15.62
C ALA A 417 -26.34 7.37 -14.68
N LEU A 418 -25.93 7.52 -13.42
CA LEU A 418 -25.98 6.44 -12.42
C LEU A 418 -27.38 6.26 -11.82
N LEU A 419 -28.13 7.35 -11.63
CA LEU A 419 -29.42 7.33 -10.94
C LEU A 419 -30.60 7.01 -11.87
N GLU A 420 -30.50 7.36 -13.15
CA GLU A 420 -31.53 7.08 -14.16
C GLU A 420 -31.90 5.60 -14.29
N PRO A 421 -30.96 4.63 -14.39
CA PRO A 421 -31.32 3.21 -14.44
C PRO A 421 -31.86 2.67 -13.10
N LEU A 422 -31.72 3.42 -12.00
CA LEU A 422 -32.19 3.03 -10.67
C LEU A 422 -33.56 3.62 -10.33
N ALA A 423 -34.24 4.26 -11.28
CA ALA A 423 -35.51 4.93 -11.06
C ALA A 423 -36.56 3.96 -10.48
N SER A 424 -37.20 4.40 -9.39
CA SER A 424 -38.27 3.67 -8.71
C SER A 424 -39.55 4.50 -8.70
N GLY A 425 -40.69 3.83 -8.93
CA GLY A 425 -42.02 4.44 -8.77
C GLY A 425 -42.45 4.59 -7.30
N THR A 426 -41.74 3.95 -6.37
CA THR A 426 -42.06 3.96 -4.93
C THR A 426 -40.94 4.59 -4.12
N SER A 427 -41.32 5.28 -3.02
CA SER A 427 -40.36 5.83 -2.07
C SER A 427 -39.60 4.72 -1.37
N PRO A 428 -38.26 4.71 -1.37
CA PRO A 428 -37.49 3.77 -0.58
C PRO A 428 -37.48 4.15 0.91
N PHE A 429 -37.81 5.39 1.25
CA PHE A 429 -37.79 5.87 2.63
C PHE A 429 -38.99 5.31 3.40
N ALA A 430 -38.71 4.46 4.39
CA ALA A 430 -39.70 3.91 5.32
C ALA A 430 -40.03 4.88 6.48
N ALA A 431 -39.15 5.84 6.75
CA ALA A 431 -39.33 6.84 7.80
C ALA A 431 -38.81 8.22 7.38
N GLY A 432 -39.39 9.26 7.99
CA GLY A 432 -39.14 10.67 7.67
C GLY A 432 -40.09 11.23 6.60
N LYS A 433 -39.94 12.52 6.26
CA LYS A 433 -40.83 13.24 5.34
C LYS A 433 -40.03 13.85 4.19
N PRO A 434 -39.74 13.08 3.11
CA PRO A 434 -39.12 13.64 1.92
C PRO A 434 -40.07 14.66 1.25
N PRO A 435 -39.56 15.61 0.45
CA PRO A 435 -40.38 16.52 -0.36
C PRO A 435 -41.31 15.77 -1.33
N ARG A 436 -42.31 16.47 -1.90
CA ARG A 436 -43.29 15.84 -2.82
C ARG A 436 -42.77 15.65 -4.26
N ALA A 437 -41.95 16.57 -4.78
CA ALA A 437 -41.52 16.57 -6.18
C ALA A 437 -40.24 15.74 -6.42
N VAL A 438 -40.27 14.49 -6.00
CA VAL A 438 -39.09 13.61 -5.94
C VAL A 438 -39.15 12.53 -7.00
N ARG A 439 -38.01 12.30 -7.65
CA ARG A 439 -37.76 11.11 -8.46
C ARG A 439 -37.00 10.12 -7.58
N PHE A 440 -37.70 9.09 -7.12
CA PHE A 440 -37.13 8.07 -6.24
C PHE A 440 -36.21 7.13 -7.02
N VAL A 441 -35.22 6.59 -6.32
CA VAL A 441 -34.33 5.57 -6.86
C VAL A 441 -34.15 4.43 -5.87
N GLU A 442 -33.67 3.29 -6.35
CA GLU A 442 -33.20 2.22 -5.47
C GLU A 442 -32.02 2.70 -4.60
N PRO A 443 -32.02 2.42 -3.28
CA PRO A 443 -31.03 2.95 -2.34
C PRO A 443 -29.73 2.12 -2.36
N VAL A 444 -29.03 2.16 -3.49
CA VAL A 444 -27.81 1.36 -3.73
C VAL A 444 -26.55 2.21 -3.94
N LEU A 445 -26.66 3.53 -3.99
CA LEU A 445 -25.52 4.44 -4.15
C LEU A 445 -25.21 5.15 -2.82
N VAL A 446 -23.98 4.99 -2.34
CA VAL A 446 -23.46 5.72 -1.17
C VAL A 446 -22.70 6.95 -1.62
N ALA A 447 -22.86 8.05 -0.90
CA ALA A 447 -22.04 9.24 -1.03
C ALA A 447 -21.68 9.82 0.34
N GLU A 448 -20.61 10.59 0.39
CA GLU A 448 -20.22 11.36 1.56
C GLU A 448 -20.75 12.79 1.48
N PHE A 449 -21.23 13.27 2.63
CA PHE A 449 -21.84 14.58 2.79
C PHE A 449 -21.23 15.29 3.99
N GLU A 450 -20.91 16.58 3.83
CA GLU A 450 -20.56 17.48 4.92
C GLU A 450 -21.75 18.36 5.29
N PHE A 451 -21.95 18.62 6.57
CA PHE A 451 -23.09 19.36 7.08
C PHE A 451 -22.76 20.03 8.42
N ALA A 452 -23.58 21.00 8.81
CA ALA A 452 -23.36 21.80 10.01
C ALA A 452 -23.69 21.02 11.29
N GLU A 453 -24.80 20.31 11.31
CA GLU A 453 -25.26 19.51 12.46
C GLU A 453 -26.38 18.55 12.07
N TRP A 454 -26.62 17.55 12.93
CA TRP A 454 -27.85 16.78 12.92
C TRP A 454 -28.94 17.53 13.70
N THR A 455 -30.08 17.76 13.06
CA THR A 455 -31.27 18.29 13.74
C THR A 455 -31.88 17.24 14.68
N THR A 456 -32.70 17.69 15.63
CA THR A 456 -33.47 16.82 16.55
C THR A 456 -34.36 15.83 15.78
N GLY A 457 -34.84 16.22 14.60
CA GLY A 457 -35.63 15.36 13.70
C GLY A 457 -34.81 14.38 12.86
N GLY A 458 -33.50 14.26 13.11
CA GLY A 458 -32.63 13.31 12.39
C GLY A 458 -32.33 13.72 10.95
N GLN A 459 -32.34 15.02 10.64
CA GLN A 459 -31.99 15.55 9.32
C GLN A 459 -30.72 16.38 9.33
N LEU A 460 -30.02 16.45 8.20
CA LEU A 460 -28.84 17.27 8.00
C LEU A 460 -29.19 18.76 7.88
N ARG A 461 -28.45 19.61 8.59
CA ARG A 461 -28.49 21.06 8.40
C ARG A 461 -27.36 21.53 7.47
N ALA A 462 -27.72 22.31 6.45
CA ALA A 462 -26.78 22.86 5.45
C ALA A 462 -25.83 21.81 4.82
N PRO A 463 -26.35 20.69 4.27
CA PRO A 463 -25.49 19.67 3.69
C PRO A 463 -24.91 20.06 2.32
N SER A 464 -23.70 19.58 2.06
CA SER A 464 -23.00 19.64 0.78
C SER A 464 -22.47 18.26 0.40
N PHE A 465 -22.59 17.91 -0.87
CA PHE A 465 -22.03 16.68 -1.44
C PHE A 465 -20.50 16.76 -1.50
N LYS A 466 -19.81 15.67 -1.15
CA LYS A 466 -18.35 15.57 -1.22
C LYS A 466 -17.87 14.52 -2.22
N GLY A 467 -18.63 13.44 -2.41
CA GLY A 467 -18.27 12.42 -3.39
C GLY A 467 -19.00 11.10 -3.21
N LEU A 468 -19.17 10.35 -4.31
CA LEU A 468 -19.61 8.95 -4.27
C LEU A 468 -18.62 8.03 -3.51
N ARG A 469 -19.14 7.09 -2.73
CA ARG A 469 -18.38 6.09 -1.97
C ARG A 469 -18.67 4.70 -2.52
N GLN A 470 -18.11 4.41 -3.69
CA GLN A 470 -18.24 3.10 -4.36
C GLN A 470 -17.57 1.98 -3.57
N ASP A 471 -16.67 2.35 -2.64
CA ASP A 471 -16.01 1.47 -1.69
C ASP A 471 -16.89 1.16 -0.46
N LYS A 472 -18.21 1.37 -0.48
CA LYS A 472 -19.08 1.12 0.67
C LYS A 472 -20.31 0.31 0.30
N ASP A 473 -20.63 -0.66 1.15
CA ASP A 473 -21.90 -1.37 1.11
C ASP A 473 -23.02 -0.45 1.64
N PRO A 474 -24.02 -0.09 0.80
CA PRO A 474 -25.14 0.77 1.19
C PRO A 474 -25.88 0.29 2.43
N LYS A 475 -26.00 -1.04 2.64
CA LYS A 475 -26.73 -1.61 3.78
C LYS A 475 -26.02 -1.43 5.12
N THR A 476 -24.72 -1.12 5.08
CA THR A 476 -23.91 -0.88 6.30
C THR A 476 -23.92 0.57 6.75
N VAL A 477 -24.55 1.47 5.99
CA VAL A 477 -24.57 2.90 6.23
C VAL A 477 -25.63 3.24 7.28
N VAL A 478 -25.17 3.51 8.50
CA VAL A 478 -25.99 3.90 9.66
C VAL A 478 -25.68 5.33 10.09
N ARG A 479 -26.57 5.96 10.87
CA ARG A 479 -26.27 7.27 11.47
C ARG A 479 -25.13 7.16 12.47
N GLU A 480 -24.06 7.91 12.21
CA GLU A 480 -22.95 8.04 13.16
C GLU A 480 -23.39 8.92 14.33
N ARG A 481 -23.23 8.39 15.54
CA ARG A 481 -23.46 9.14 16.79
C ARG A 481 -22.12 9.22 17.52
N PRO A 482 -21.75 10.37 18.09
CA PRO A 482 -20.57 10.45 18.95
C PRO A 482 -20.68 9.40 20.07
N ALA A 483 -19.58 8.73 20.37
CA ALA A 483 -19.49 7.94 21.59
C ALA A 483 -19.74 8.87 22.78
N ARG A 484 -20.58 8.42 23.73
CA ARG A 484 -20.77 9.11 25.01
C ARG A 484 -19.51 9.05 25.86
#